data_AF-A0A1V5PIZ3-F1
#
_entry.id   AF-A0A1V5PIZ3-F1
#
_cell.length_a   1.000
_cell.length_b   1.000
_cell.length_c   1.000
_cell.angle_alpha   90.00
_cell.angle_beta   90.00
_cell.angle_gamma   90.00
#
_symmetry.space_group_name_H-M   'P 1'
#
loop_
_entity.id
_entity.type
_entity.pdbx_description
1 polymer ?
#
loop_
_entity_poly.entity_id
_entity_poly.type
_entity_poly.pdbx_seq_one_letter_code
_entity_poly.pdbx_strand_id
1 'polypeptide(L)'
;MPVGFTERPGGKALLELLWQSRLDENGQPRHEGERHPEAVDDELLMAHFLAPGERSVWLKRLSPMNEKHHEPAGHPIWFCYLNLGERDLPIIARIEAPQWAAKREEWSATLHAVLVHQAAILHGNPYILARAHELALVTHQDKAALESLLHRRLLEHGIITRTSEKARQKGFF
;
A
#
# COMPACT_ATOMS: atom_id res chain seq x y z
N MET A 1 6.89 0.83 14.24
CA MET A 1 7.76 1.16 13.09
C MET A 1 6.88 1.76 11.98
N PRO A 2 7.41 2.60 11.08
CA PRO A 2 6.64 3.09 9.93
C PRO A 2 6.44 1.98 8.90
N VAL A 3 5.20 1.72 8.51
CA VAL A 3 4.82 0.62 7.62
C VAL A 3 3.74 1.10 6.66
N GLY A 4 3.89 0.77 5.38
CA GLY A 4 2.82 0.81 4.38
C GLY A 4 2.15 -0.55 4.28
N PHE A 5 0.83 -0.56 4.21
CA PHE A 5 0.02 -1.76 3.98
C PHE A 5 -0.80 -1.57 2.70
N THR A 6 -0.79 -2.57 1.83
CA THR A 6 -1.58 -2.58 0.61
C THR A 6 -2.31 -3.92 0.52
N GLU A 7 -3.63 -3.87 0.61
CA GLU A 7 -4.50 -5.01 0.30
C GLU A 7 -4.52 -5.22 -1.22
N ARG A 8 -4.51 -6.48 -1.68
CA ARG A 8 -4.59 -6.86 -3.11
C ARG A 8 -3.58 -6.11 -3.97
N PRO A 9 -2.28 -6.37 -3.76
CA PRO A 9 -1.23 -5.66 -4.46
C PRO A 9 -1.21 -6.06 -5.93
N GLY A 10 -1.98 -5.38 -6.78
CA GLY A 10 -1.98 -5.59 -8.24
C GLY A 10 -0.69 -5.13 -8.95
N GLY A 11 0.41 -4.94 -8.21
CA GLY A 11 1.71 -4.59 -8.77
C GLY A 11 2.55 -5.84 -9.05
N LYS A 12 3.54 -5.70 -9.95
CA LYS A 12 4.45 -6.78 -10.37
C LYS A 12 5.86 -6.65 -9.76
N ALA A 13 6.00 -6.09 -8.57
CA ALA A 13 7.31 -5.75 -7.99
C ALA A 13 8.25 -6.96 -7.81
N LEU A 14 7.71 -8.10 -7.37
CA LEU A 14 8.46 -9.35 -7.25
C LEU A 14 8.67 -10.01 -8.61
N LEU A 15 7.66 -10.03 -9.46
CA LEU A 15 7.80 -10.54 -10.83
C LEU A 15 8.88 -9.80 -11.62
N GLU A 16 8.96 -8.47 -11.51
CA GLU A 16 10.02 -7.68 -12.13
C GLU A 16 11.40 -8.04 -11.57
N LEU A 17 11.52 -8.24 -10.25
CA LEU A 17 12.76 -8.71 -9.62
C LEU A 17 13.20 -10.08 -10.15
N LEU A 18 12.26 -11.03 -10.22
CA LEU A 18 12.51 -12.36 -10.75
C LEU A 18 12.86 -12.31 -12.24
N TRP A 19 12.16 -11.50 -13.02
CA TRP A 19 12.44 -11.32 -14.44
C TRP A 19 13.82 -10.73 -14.67
N GLN A 20 14.21 -9.69 -13.92
CA GLN A 20 15.56 -9.13 -14.00
C GLN A 20 16.65 -10.16 -13.69
N SER A 21 16.40 -11.10 -12.77
CA SER A 21 17.35 -12.19 -12.50
C SER A 21 17.53 -13.17 -13.67
N ARG A 22 16.57 -13.20 -14.61
CA ARG A 22 16.60 -13.99 -15.84
C ARG A 22 17.28 -13.28 -17.01
N LEU A 23 17.59 -11.99 -16.88
CA LEU A 23 18.25 -11.23 -17.94
C LEU A 23 19.79 -11.27 -17.82
N ASP A 24 20.45 -11.21 -18.97
CA ASP A 24 21.89 -10.99 -19.08
C ASP A 24 22.24 -9.50 -18.95
N GLU A 25 23.53 -9.16 -19.07
CA GLU A 25 24.02 -7.78 -19.00
C GLU A 25 23.50 -6.87 -20.12
N ASN A 26 23.04 -7.45 -21.24
CA ASN A 26 22.46 -6.75 -22.37
C ASN A 26 20.93 -6.63 -22.28
N GLY A 27 20.33 -7.11 -21.18
CA GLY A 27 18.88 -7.14 -20.99
C GLY A 27 18.16 -8.21 -21.81
N GLN A 28 18.87 -9.19 -22.36
CA GLN A 28 18.29 -10.32 -23.07
C GLN A 28 18.01 -11.50 -22.12
N PRO A 29 16.97 -12.30 -22.37
CA PRO A 29 16.73 -13.51 -21.59
C PRO A 29 17.93 -14.45 -21.67
N ARG A 30 18.38 -14.96 -20.52
CA ARG A 30 19.51 -15.89 -20.42
C ARG A 30 19.27 -17.22 -21.13
N HIS A 31 18.00 -17.60 -21.30
CA HIS A 31 17.60 -18.83 -21.97
C HIS A 31 16.67 -18.53 -23.15
N GLU A 32 16.92 -19.21 -24.27
CA GLU A 32 16.15 -19.04 -25.49
C GLU A 32 14.68 -19.45 -25.26
N GLY A 33 13.75 -18.59 -25.68
CA GLY A 33 12.31 -18.80 -25.53
C GLY A 33 11.73 -18.34 -24.19
N GLU A 34 12.53 -17.90 -23.22
CA GLU A 34 12.01 -17.25 -22.01
C GLU A 34 11.32 -15.92 -22.34
N ARG A 35 10.17 -15.69 -21.72
CA ARG A 35 9.36 -14.48 -21.89
C ARG A 35 8.91 -13.96 -20.55
N HIS A 36 8.70 -12.65 -20.47
CA HIS A 36 8.11 -12.03 -19.30
C HIS A 36 6.70 -12.62 -19.06
N PRO A 37 6.39 -13.06 -17.83
CA PRO A 37 5.09 -13.66 -17.51
C PRO A 37 4.01 -12.58 -17.35
N GLU A 38 3.52 -12.04 -18.47
CA GLU A 38 2.56 -10.92 -18.46
C GLU A 38 1.21 -11.24 -17.82
N ALA A 39 0.79 -12.51 -17.88
CA ALA A 39 -0.50 -12.99 -17.38
C ALA A 39 -0.54 -13.24 -15.86
N VAL A 40 0.59 -13.09 -15.17
CA VAL A 40 0.70 -13.32 -13.72
C VAL A 40 1.01 -11.98 -13.04
N ASP A 41 0.40 -11.76 -11.88
CA ASP A 41 0.75 -10.68 -10.96
C ASP A 41 1.32 -11.24 -9.65
N ASP A 42 1.86 -10.36 -8.81
CA ASP A 42 2.48 -10.80 -7.55
C ASP A 42 1.45 -11.41 -6.59
N GLU A 43 0.19 -10.96 -6.65
CA GLU A 43 -0.90 -11.49 -5.83
C GLU A 43 -1.15 -12.96 -6.17
N LEU A 44 -1.35 -13.30 -7.45
CA LEU A 44 -1.55 -14.67 -7.91
C LEU A 44 -0.34 -15.55 -7.59
N LEU A 45 0.88 -15.02 -7.81
CA LEU A 45 2.11 -15.74 -7.52
C LEU A 45 2.21 -16.08 -6.02
N MET A 46 1.98 -15.11 -5.15
CA MET A 46 2.11 -15.31 -3.70
C MET A 46 0.95 -16.09 -3.09
N ALA A 47 -0.25 -16.00 -3.66
CA ALA A 47 -1.38 -16.85 -3.31
C ALA A 47 -1.07 -18.34 -3.53
N HIS A 48 -0.21 -18.68 -4.50
CA HIS A 48 0.23 -20.06 -4.73
C HIS A 48 1.28 -20.54 -3.71
N PHE A 49 2.18 -19.66 -3.26
CA PHE A 49 3.36 -20.05 -2.47
C PHE A 49 3.23 -19.84 -0.96
N LEU A 50 2.40 -18.90 -0.49
CA LEU A 50 2.27 -18.59 0.92
C LEU A 50 1.07 -19.30 1.55
N ALA A 51 1.31 -20.11 2.57
CA ALA A 51 0.23 -20.66 3.38
C ALA A 51 -0.46 -19.56 4.23
N PRO A 52 -1.68 -19.78 4.73
CA PRO A 52 -2.34 -18.85 5.65
C PRO A 52 -1.45 -18.46 6.84
N GLY A 53 -1.29 -17.16 7.04
CA GLY A 53 -0.43 -16.60 8.08
C GLY A 53 1.07 -16.59 7.75
N GLU A 54 1.51 -17.10 6.59
CA GLU A 54 2.91 -17.04 6.17
C GLU A 54 3.27 -15.73 5.48
N ARG A 55 4.54 -15.34 5.63
CA ARG A 55 5.12 -14.15 5.06
C ARG A 55 6.32 -14.51 4.19
N SER A 56 6.47 -13.84 3.06
CA SER A 56 7.68 -13.92 2.25
C SER A 56 8.87 -13.28 2.98
N VAL A 57 10.07 -13.50 2.47
CA VAL A 57 11.24 -12.70 2.87
C VAL A 57 11.06 -11.22 2.52
N TRP A 58 11.79 -10.35 3.21
CA TRP A 58 11.87 -8.94 2.85
C TRP A 58 12.78 -8.75 1.64
N LEU A 59 12.30 -8.01 0.65
CA LEU A 59 12.99 -7.74 -0.61
C LEU A 59 13.11 -6.23 -0.81
N LYS A 60 14.18 -5.80 -1.48
CA LYS A 60 14.38 -4.39 -1.84
C LYS A 60 13.41 -4.01 -2.97
N ARG A 61 12.68 -2.91 -2.84
CA ARG A 61 11.77 -2.43 -3.89
C ARG A 61 12.55 -1.75 -5.02
N LEU A 62 12.55 -2.35 -6.21
CA LEU A 62 13.13 -1.71 -7.40
C LEU A 62 12.15 -0.69 -7.96
N SER A 63 12.38 0.58 -7.67
CA SER A 63 11.56 1.66 -8.21
C SER A 63 12.40 2.91 -8.34
N PRO A 64 12.14 3.77 -9.35
CA PRO A 64 12.87 5.02 -9.51
C PRO A 64 12.81 5.91 -8.26
N MET A 65 11.70 5.85 -7.52
CA MET A 65 11.56 6.58 -6.25
C MET A 65 12.54 6.07 -5.19
N ASN A 66 12.66 4.74 -5.06
CA ASN A 66 13.57 4.14 -4.09
C ASN A 66 15.03 4.46 -4.44
N GLU A 67 15.40 4.30 -5.71
CA GLU A 67 16.76 4.54 -6.20
C GLU A 67 17.18 6.01 -6.14
N LYS A 68 16.29 6.93 -6.52
CA LYS A 68 16.64 8.37 -6.62
C LYS A 68 16.51 9.14 -5.32
N HIS A 69 15.70 8.66 -4.36
CA HIS A 69 15.38 9.42 -3.15
C HIS A 69 15.67 8.64 -1.87
N HIS A 70 15.03 7.49 -1.68
CA HIS A 70 15.09 6.76 -0.42
C HIS A 70 16.45 6.11 -0.16
N GLU A 71 17.11 5.60 -1.21
CA GLU A 71 18.46 5.04 -1.12
C GLU A 71 19.50 6.10 -0.77
N PRO A 72 19.62 7.23 -1.51
CA PRO A 72 20.56 8.31 -1.16
C PRO A 72 20.33 8.88 0.25
N ALA A 73 19.08 8.91 0.71
CA ALA A 73 18.75 9.38 2.05
C ALA A 73 18.94 8.30 3.15
N GLY A 74 19.47 7.12 2.83
CA GLY A 74 19.83 6.07 3.80
C GLY A 74 18.66 5.26 4.36
N HIS A 75 17.49 5.30 3.70
CA HIS A 75 16.27 4.63 4.15
C HIS A 75 15.55 3.91 3.00
N PRO A 76 16.23 3.00 2.27
CA PRO A 76 15.60 2.28 1.16
C PRO A 76 14.37 1.52 1.63
N ILE A 77 13.31 1.59 0.83
CA ILE A 77 12.06 0.87 1.08
C ILE A 77 12.22 -0.59 0.67
N TRP A 78 11.89 -1.46 1.60
CA TRP A 78 11.80 -2.91 1.44
C TRP A 78 10.33 -3.31 1.49
N PHE A 79 10.00 -4.47 0.92
CA PHE A 79 8.65 -5.01 0.93
C PHE A 79 8.65 -6.52 1.18
N CYS A 80 7.54 -7.03 1.69
CA CYS A 80 7.25 -8.46 1.75
C CYS A 80 5.75 -8.69 1.51
N TYR A 81 5.40 -9.93 1.21
CA TYR A 81 4.02 -10.38 1.09
C TYR A 81 3.62 -11.18 2.32
N LEU A 82 2.36 -11.05 2.73
CA LEU A 82 1.76 -11.80 3.83
C LEU A 82 0.41 -12.34 3.36
N ASN A 83 0.18 -13.64 3.55
CA ASN A 83 -1.13 -14.22 3.35
C ASN A 83 -1.96 -14.10 4.63
N LEU A 84 -3.00 -13.27 4.58
CA LEU A 84 -3.94 -13.01 5.67
C LEU A 84 -5.26 -13.79 5.51
N GLY A 85 -5.39 -14.55 4.43
CA GLY A 85 -6.59 -15.33 4.12
C GLY A 85 -6.59 -16.71 4.76
N GLU A 86 -7.48 -17.55 4.25
CA GLU A 86 -7.60 -18.96 4.63
C GLU A 86 -7.09 -19.87 3.52
N ARG A 87 -7.04 -21.19 3.76
CA ARG A 87 -6.44 -22.16 2.82
C ARG A 87 -7.07 -22.10 1.42
N ASP A 88 -8.38 -21.95 1.35
CA ASP A 88 -9.13 -21.95 0.09
C ASP A 88 -9.44 -20.54 -0.44
N LEU A 89 -9.13 -19.51 0.35
CA LEU A 89 -9.35 -18.11 0.00
C LEU A 89 -8.14 -17.27 0.46
N PRO A 90 -7.02 -17.33 -0.27
CA PRO A 90 -5.84 -16.55 0.05
C PRO A 90 -6.12 -15.06 -0.11
N ILE A 91 -5.61 -14.26 0.83
CA ILE A 91 -5.72 -12.80 0.80
C ILE A 91 -4.32 -12.25 0.97
N ILE A 92 -3.72 -11.83 -0.14
CA ILE A 92 -2.34 -11.37 -0.15
C ILE A 92 -2.29 -9.87 0.12
N ALA A 93 -1.52 -9.50 1.13
CA ALA A 93 -1.18 -8.12 1.42
C ALA A 93 0.30 -7.87 1.14
N ARG A 94 0.62 -6.69 0.58
CA ARG A 94 2.00 -6.19 0.52
C ARG A 94 2.26 -5.27 1.71
N ILE A 95 3.33 -5.55 2.41
CA ILE A 95 3.83 -4.76 3.53
C ILE A 95 5.10 -4.08 3.06
N GLU A 96 5.19 -2.76 3.21
CA GLU A 96 6.36 -1.96 2.85
C GLU A 96 6.93 -1.28 4.10
N ALA A 97 8.25 -1.31 4.28
CA ALA A 97 8.91 -0.68 5.41
C ALA A 97 10.32 -0.23 5.02
N PRO A 98 10.89 0.81 5.66
CA PRO A 98 12.30 1.11 5.50
C PRO A 98 13.19 -0.07 5.91
N GLN A 99 14.31 -0.26 5.21
CA GLN A 99 15.25 -1.36 5.44
C GLN A 99 15.67 -1.49 6.90
N TRP A 100 15.98 -0.37 7.56
CA TRP A 100 16.42 -0.37 8.95
C TRP A 100 15.35 -0.90 9.91
N ALA A 101 14.07 -0.76 9.57
CA ALA A 101 12.96 -1.32 10.34
C ALA A 101 12.75 -2.80 10.00
N ALA A 102 12.72 -3.14 8.71
CA ALA A 102 12.53 -4.51 8.22
C ALA A 102 13.62 -5.48 8.71
N LYS A 103 14.87 -5.01 8.84
CA LYS A 103 16.01 -5.79 9.35
C LYS A 103 15.93 -6.11 10.85
N ARG A 104 15.08 -5.43 11.62
CA ARG A 104 14.92 -5.72 13.05
C ARG A 104 13.92 -6.85 13.21
N GLU A 105 14.42 -8.06 13.46
CA GLU A 105 13.60 -9.28 13.53
C GLU A 105 12.47 -9.17 14.56
N GLU A 106 12.76 -8.65 15.76
CA GLU A 106 11.75 -8.44 16.81
C GLU A 106 10.58 -7.56 16.34
N TRP A 107 10.88 -6.52 15.57
CA TRP A 107 9.89 -5.59 15.05
C TRP A 107 9.06 -6.25 13.95
N SER A 108 9.73 -6.92 13.01
CA SER A 108 9.10 -7.67 11.93
C SER A 108 8.18 -8.78 12.48
N ALA A 109 8.63 -9.55 13.46
CA ALA A 109 7.85 -10.60 14.10
C ALA A 109 6.62 -10.04 14.84
N THR A 110 6.79 -8.93 15.57
CA THR A 110 5.68 -8.26 16.26
C THR A 110 4.64 -7.75 15.26
N LEU A 111 5.08 -7.10 14.19
CA LEU A 111 4.20 -6.60 13.13
C LEU A 111 3.42 -7.74 12.47
N HIS A 112 4.11 -8.83 12.14
CA HIS A 112 3.50 -10.03 11.57
C HIS A 112 2.39 -10.56 12.49
N ALA A 113 2.72 -10.81 13.77
CA ALA A 113 1.76 -11.33 14.74
C ALA A 113 0.53 -10.42 14.88
N VAL A 114 0.74 -9.10 14.95
CA VAL A 114 -0.36 -8.12 15.04
C VAL A 114 -1.21 -8.13 13.77
N LEU A 115 -0.62 -8.13 12.58
CA LEU A 115 -1.39 -8.11 11.33
C LEU A 115 -2.22 -9.38 11.17
N VAL A 116 -1.65 -10.55 11.44
CA VAL A 116 -2.38 -11.83 11.39
C VAL A 116 -3.54 -11.83 12.40
N HIS A 117 -3.29 -11.41 13.64
CA HIS A 117 -4.33 -11.33 14.65
C HIS A 117 -5.45 -10.35 14.27
N GLN A 118 -5.11 -9.15 13.78
CA GLN A 118 -6.09 -8.14 13.40
C GLN A 118 -6.89 -8.54 12.15
N ALA A 119 -6.26 -9.23 11.20
CA ALA A 119 -6.91 -9.69 9.98
C ALA A 119 -7.89 -10.85 10.25
N ALA A 120 -7.61 -11.70 11.24
CA ALA A 120 -8.52 -12.76 11.65
C ALA A 120 -9.89 -12.23 12.14
N ILE A 121 -9.95 -10.98 12.62
CA ILE A 121 -11.18 -10.35 13.08
C ILE A 121 -12.12 -10.00 11.92
N LEU A 122 -11.56 -9.63 10.75
CA LEU A 122 -12.32 -9.13 9.59
C LEU A 122 -11.97 -9.89 8.30
N HIS A 123 -11.81 -11.22 8.40
CA HIS A 123 -11.57 -12.14 7.27
C HIS A 123 -10.52 -11.65 6.26
N GLY A 124 -9.33 -11.28 6.74
CA GLY A 124 -8.16 -10.97 5.91
C GLY A 124 -7.79 -9.49 5.81
N ASN A 125 -8.66 -8.57 6.22
CA ASN A 125 -8.31 -7.15 6.35
C ASN A 125 -8.09 -6.79 7.83
N PRO A 126 -6.95 -6.22 8.24
CA PRO A 126 -6.73 -5.81 9.62
C PRO A 126 -7.84 -4.85 10.12
N TYR A 127 -8.55 -5.25 11.18
CA TYR A 127 -9.64 -4.45 11.76
C TYR A 127 -9.26 -2.98 11.98
N ILE A 128 -8.05 -2.73 12.51
CA ILE A 128 -7.57 -1.37 12.76
C ILE A 128 -7.50 -0.49 11.49
N LEU A 129 -7.19 -1.09 10.34
CA LEU A 129 -7.12 -0.37 9.06
C LEU A 129 -8.51 -0.09 8.51
N ALA A 130 -9.42 -1.06 8.60
CA ALA A 130 -10.82 -0.85 8.27
C ALA A 130 -11.42 0.27 9.13
N ARG A 131 -11.15 0.26 10.43
CA ARG A 131 -11.62 1.31 11.34
C ARG A 131 -11.01 2.68 11.03
N ALA A 132 -9.72 2.72 10.69
CA ALA A 132 -9.07 3.97 10.27
C ALA A 132 -9.70 4.52 8.98
N HIS A 133 -10.04 3.67 8.02
CA HIS A 133 -10.74 4.07 6.79
C HIS A 133 -12.11 4.67 7.10
N GLU A 134 -12.90 4.02 7.96
CA GLU A 134 -14.21 4.54 8.40
C GLU A 134 -14.09 5.90 9.11
N LEU A 135 -13.10 6.05 9.99
CA LEU A 135 -12.90 7.29 10.74
C LEU A 135 -12.34 8.43 9.89
N ALA A 136 -11.59 8.11 8.83
CA ALA A 136 -11.06 9.10 7.89
C ALA A 136 -12.09 9.56 6.85
N LEU A 137 -13.27 8.94 6.80
CA LEU A 137 -14.32 9.30 5.86
C LEU A 137 -14.85 10.70 6.18
N VAL A 138 -14.52 11.66 5.30
CA VAL A 138 -15.08 13.01 5.35
C VAL A 138 -16.38 13.04 4.57
N THR A 139 -17.50 13.20 5.26
CA THR A 139 -18.82 13.22 4.63
C THR A 139 -19.13 14.57 4.00
N HIS A 140 -20.15 14.60 3.13
CA HIS A 140 -20.69 15.86 2.60
C HIS A 140 -21.21 16.79 3.71
N GLN A 141 -21.76 16.23 4.79
CA GLN A 141 -22.23 16.99 5.94
C GLN A 141 -21.06 17.63 6.69
N ASP A 142 -19.97 16.90 6.91
CA ASP A 142 -18.76 17.44 7.55
C ASP A 142 -18.19 18.60 6.74
N LYS A 143 -18.15 18.45 5.41
CA LYS A 143 -17.72 19.52 4.50
C LYS A 143 -18.62 20.75 4.61
N ALA A 144 -19.94 20.58 4.58
CA ALA A 144 -20.89 21.69 4.68
C ALA A 144 -20.83 22.39 6.05
N ALA A 145 -20.62 21.63 7.13
CA ALA A 145 -20.43 22.16 8.48
C ALA A 145 -19.14 23.00 8.57
N LEU A 146 -18.04 22.50 8.01
CA LEU A 146 -16.76 23.23 7.94
C LEU A 146 -16.90 24.52 7.12
N GLU A 147 -17.55 24.45 5.95
CA GLU A 147 -17.81 25.62 5.11
C GLU A 147 -18.67 26.67 5.83
N SER A 148 -19.67 26.23 6.61
CA SER A 148 -20.53 27.13 7.39
C SER A 148 -19.76 27.81 8.53
N LEU A 149 -18.91 27.06 9.24
CA LEU A 149 -18.04 27.60 10.28
C LEU A 149 -17.03 28.60 9.70
N LEU A 150 -16.44 28.30 8.55
CA LEU A 150 -15.53 29.21 7.85
C LEU A 150 -16.25 30.50 7.46
N HIS A 151 -17.43 30.42 6.83
CA HIS A 151 -18.20 31.61 6.47
C HIS A 151 -18.51 32.47 7.70
N ARG A 152 -18.94 31.85 8.81
CA ARG A 152 -19.20 32.57 10.05
C ARG A 152 -17.95 33.28 10.58
N ARG A 153 -16.81 32.58 10.64
CA ARG A 153 -15.55 33.17 11.12
C ARG A 153 -15.04 34.30 10.23
N LEU A 154 -15.20 34.16 8.92
CA LEU A 154 -14.81 35.21 7.97
C LEU A 154 -15.70 36.44 8.11
N LEU A 155 -17.02 36.25 8.26
CA LEU A 155 -17.96 37.34 8.56
C LEU A 155 -17.63 38.05 9.88
N GLU A 156 -17.30 37.29 10.94
CA GLU A 156 -16.85 37.85 12.23
C GLU A 156 -15.60 38.75 12.08
N HIS A 157 -14.75 38.49 11.08
CA HIS A 157 -13.56 39.30 10.78
C HIS A 157 -13.80 40.33 9.65
N GLY A 158 -15.05 40.54 9.23
CA GLY A 158 -15.42 41.50 8.18
C GLY A 158 -15.05 41.07 6.77
N ILE A 159 -14.65 39.82 6.56
CA ILE A 159 -14.28 39.27 5.26
C ILE A 159 -15.51 38.63 4.63
N ILE A 160 -15.96 39.20 3.51
CA ILE A 160 -17.08 38.65 2.73
C ILE A 160 -16.51 37.76 1.62
N THR A 161 -16.71 36.46 1.73
CA THR A 161 -16.35 35.51 0.67
C THR A 161 -17.46 35.42 -0.36
N ARG A 162 -17.14 35.65 -1.64
CA ARG A 162 -18.01 35.26 -2.77
C ARG A 162 -17.60 33.86 -3.23
N THR A 163 -18.56 32.94 -3.29
CA THR A 163 -18.35 31.64 -3.94
C THR A 163 -17.98 31.86 -5.41
N SER A 164 -16.87 31.26 -5.84
CA SER A 164 -16.42 31.27 -7.24
C SER A 164 -17.49 30.69 -8.18
N GLU A 165 -17.58 31.22 -9.41
CA GLU A 165 -18.47 30.68 -10.46
C GLU A 165 -18.26 29.18 -10.71
N LYS A 166 -17.02 28.69 -10.56
CA LYS A 166 -16.67 27.26 -10.68
C LYS A 166 -17.25 26.41 -9.53
N ALA A 167 -17.38 26.97 -8.34
CA ALA A 167 -17.99 26.27 -7.20
C ALA A 167 -19.53 26.22 -7.35
N ARG A 168 -20.14 27.27 -7.93
CA ARG A 168 -21.58 27.30 -8.24
C ARG A 168 -22.00 26.21 -9.22
N GLN A 169 -21.21 25.92 -10.24
CA GLN A 169 -21.55 24.89 -11.24
C GLN A 169 -21.50 23.45 -10.68
N LYS A 170 -20.70 23.19 -9.63
CA LYS A 170 -20.61 21.85 -9.01
C LYS A 170 -21.76 21.50 -8.07
N GLY A 171 -22.59 22.46 -7.67
CA GLY A 171 -23.76 22.21 -6.80
C GLY A 171 -25.05 21.87 -7.55
N PHE A 172 -25.03 21.88 -8.89
CA PHE A 172 -26.20 21.60 -9.75
C PHE A 172 -26.20 20.19 -10.35
N PHE A 173 -25.20 19.36 -10.02
CA PHE A 173 -25.07 17.97 -10.44
C PHE A 173 -24.95 17.06 -9.23
#